data_AF-A0A7G8BW52-F1
#
_entry.id   AF-A0A7G8BW52-F1
#
_cell.length_a   1.000
_cell.length_b   1.000
_cell.length_c   1.000
_cell.angle_alpha   90.00
_cell.angle_beta   90.00
_cell.angle_gamma   90.00
#
_symmetry.space_group_name_H-M   'P 1'
#
loop_
_entity.id
_entity.type
_entity.pdbx_description
1 polymer ?
#
loop_
_entity_poly.entity_id
_entity_poly.type
_entity_poly.pdbx_seq_one_letter_code
_entity_poly.pdbx_strand_id
1 'polypeptide(L)'
;MIDKQKSRELRVEVRRILMDQWDPIGVKDEPNAADEYDSYLGDILLLLKGNASVEEIANYLKGIETDRMGLIDIQGKPLVPTEARLLVAEALKVINLA
;
A
#
# COMPACT_ATOMS: atom_id res chain seq x y z
N MET A 1 11.37 -16.28 -16.35
CA MET A 1 10.29 -16.62 -15.40
C MET A 1 10.61 -15.88 -14.12
N ILE A 2 9.77 -14.93 -13.66
CA ILE A 2 9.90 -14.43 -12.29
C ILE A 2 9.69 -15.65 -11.40
N ASP A 3 10.68 -15.92 -10.53
CA ASP A 3 10.60 -17.02 -9.59
C ASP A 3 9.31 -16.88 -8.77
N LYS A 4 8.47 -17.92 -8.76
CA LYS A 4 7.24 -17.96 -7.95
C LYS A 4 7.56 -17.67 -6.49
N GLN A 5 8.75 -18.05 -6.02
CA GLN A 5 9.25 -17.78 -4.68
C GLN A 5 9.47 -16.28 -4.46
N LYS A 6 10.23 -15.60 -5.33
CA LYS A 6 10.45 -14.15 -5.24
C LYS A 6 9.13 -13.37 -5.31
N SER A 7 8.16 -13.85 -6.11
CA SER A 7 6.83 -13.24 -6.15
C SER A 7 6.04 -13.41 -4.84
N ARG A 8 6.24 -14.50 -4.09
CA ARG A 8 5.60 -14.71 -2.79
C ARG A 8 6.24 -13.85 -1.71
N GLU A 9 7.56 -13.78 -1.70
CA GLU A 9 8.33 -12.94 -0.77
C GLU A 9 7.95 -11.47 -0.92
N LEU A 10 7.88 -10.97 -2.16
CA LEU A 10 7.46 -9.58 -2.41
C LEU A 10 6.03 -9.30 -1.93
N ARG A 11 5.10 -10.26 -2.06
CA ARG A 11 3.73 -10.12 -1.49
C ARG A 11 3.76 -9.99 0.04
N VAL A 12 4.63 -10.76 0.70
CA VAL A 12 4.76 -10.73 2.16
C VAL A 12 5.30 -9.38 2.61
N GLU A 13 6.35 -8.87 1.95
CA GLU A 13 6.93 -7.56 2.29
C GLU A 13 5.97 -6.39 2.01
N VAL A 14 5.25 -6.42 0.88
CA VAL A 14 4.23 -5.39 0.60
C VAL A 14 3.15 -5.41 1.70
N ARG A 15 2.61 -6.59 2.04
CA ARG A 15 1.60 -6.70 3.10
C ARG A 15 2.12 -6.14 4.43
N ARG A 16 3.35 -6.49 4.79
CA ARG A 16 3.99 -6.01 6.02
C ARG A 16 4.09 -4.49 6.04
N ILE A 17 4.51 -3.86 4.94
CA ILE A 17 4.55 -2.39 4.84
C ILE A 17 3.15 -1.78 4.99
N LEU A 18 2.13 -2.36 4.35
CA LEU A 18 0.77 -1.86 4.48
C LEU A 18 0.24 -1.95 5.91
N MET A 19 0.46 -3.07 6.61
CA MET A 19 0.05 -3.23 8.01
C MET A 19 0.87 -2.38 8.98
N ASP A 20 2.19 -2.29 8.81
CA ASP A 20 3.07 -1.64 9.79
C ASP A 20 3.11 -0.12 9.63
N GLN A 21 2.99 0.39 8.40
CA GLN A 21 3.31 1.79 8.07
C GLN A 21 2.16 2.58 7.46
N TRP A 22 1.27 1.93 6.71
CA TRP A 22 0.17 2.62 6.05
C TRP A 22 -1.10 2.64 6.91
N ASP A 23 -1.56 1.45 7.34
CA ASP A 23 -2.71 1.15 8.21
C ASP A 23 -3.66 2.33 8.50
N PRO A 24 -4.38 2.85 7.50
CA PRO A 24 -5.18 4.06 7.66
C PRO A 24 -6.47 3.81 8.46
N ILE A 25 -6.81 2.55 8.73
CA ILE A 25 -8.00 2.13 9.50
C ILE A 25 -7.66 1.51 10.86
N GLY A 26 -6.37 1.38 11.20
CA GLY A 26 -5.92 1.02 12.55
C GLY A 26 -6.06 -0.46 12.91
N VAL A 27 -5.92 -1.37 11.95
CA VAL A 27 -6.12 -2.82 12.13
C VAL A 27 -4.82 -3.60 12.33
N LYS A 28 -3.65 -2.96 12.36
CA LYS A 28 -2.35 -3.65 12.54
C LYS A 28 -2.28 -4.56 13.76
N ASP A 29 -2.95 -4.19 14.85
CA ASP A 29 -2.91 -4.90 16.13
C ASP A 29 -4.05 -5.93 16.25
N GLU A 30 -4.87 -6.11 15.21
CA GLU A 30 -5.94 -7.10 15.14
C GLU A 30 -5.48 -8.33 14.33
N PRO A 31 -5.17 -9.47 14.98
CA PRO A 31 -4.67 -10.65 14.29
C PRO A 31 -5.62 -11.19 13.22
N ASN A 32 -6.93 -10.98 13.37
CA ASN A 32 -7.93 -11.45 12.43
C ASN A 32 -8.10 -10.53 11.21
N ALA A 33 -7.42 -9.39 11.15
CA ALA A 33 -7.49 -8.42 10.06
C ALA A 33 -6.22 -8.42 9.17
N ALA A 34 -5.36 -9.44 9.31
CA ALA A 34 -4.10 -9.53 8.58
C ALA A 34 -4.25 -9.57 7.05
N ASP A 35 -5.43 -9.90 6.54
CA ASP A 35 -5.77 -10.00 5.12
C ASP A 35 -6.59 -8.81 4.60
N GLU A 36 -6.90 -7.81 5.44
CA GLU A 36 -7.73 -6.65 5.09
C GLU A 36 -7.20 -5.91 3.85
N TYR A 37 -5.87 -5.87 3.69
CA TYR A 37 -5.20 -5.22 2.56
C TYR A 37 -4.82 -6.15 1.40
N ASP A 38 -5.16 -7.44 1.47
CA ASP A 38 -4.76 -8.44 0.46
C ASP A 38 -5.32 -8.12 -0.92
N SER A 39 -6.52 -7.52 -0.96
CA SER A 39 -7.17 -7.12 -2.20
C SER A 39 -6.42 -6.04 -2.99
N TYR A 40 -5.49 -5.31 -2.35
CA TYR A 40 -4.69 -4.25 -2.97
C TYR A 40 -3.30 -4.72 -3.42
N LEU A 41 -2.83 -5.87 -2.92
CA LEU A 41 -1.47 -6.36 -3.19
C LEU A 41 -1.22 -6.57 -4.69
N GLY A 42 -2.22 -7.06 -5.42
CA GLY A 42 -2.09 -7.32 -6.86
C GLY A 42 -1.72 -6.06 -7.65
N ASP A 43 -2.49 -4.99 -7.46
CA ASP A 43 -2.31 -3.72 -8.17
C ASP A 43 -1.00 -3.02 -7.74
N ILE A 44 -0.66 -3.04 -6.45
CA ILE A 44 0.59 -2.47 -5.95
C ILE A 44 1.80 -3.19 -6.57
N LEU A 45 1.75 -4.51 -6.67
CA LEU A 45 2.81 -5.28 -7.33
C LEU A 45 2.93 -4.96 -8.82
N LEU A 46 1.82 -4.65 -9.50
CA LEU A 46 1.85 -4.24 -10.90
C LEU A 46 2.51 -2.86 -11.04
N LEU A 47 2.18 -1.90 -10.16
CA LEU A 47 2.83 -0.59 -10.13
C LEU A 47 4.35 -0.71 -9.89
N LEU A 48 4.75 -1.54 -8.92
CA LEU A 48 6.17 -1.78 -8.62
C LEU A 48 6.92 -2.40 -9.81
N LYS A 49 6.33 -3.43 -10.45
CA LYS A 49 6.89 -4.04 -11.67
C LYS A 49 6.94 -3.08 -12.86
N GLY A 50 6.00 -2.14 -12.92
CA GLY A 50 5.94 -1.08 -13.92
C GLY A 50 6.92 0.06 -13.66
N ASN A 51 7.75 -0.02 -12.61
CA ASN A 51 8.65 1.06 -12.16
C ASN A 51 7.92 2.38 -11.88
N ALA A 52 6.70 2.30 -11.34
CA ALA A 52 5.93 3.48 -10.97
C ALA A 52 6.73 4.43 -10.07
N SER A 53 6.50 5.73 -10.24
CA SER A 53 7.07 6.80 -9.41
C SER A 53 6.53 6.71 -7.97
N VAL A 54 7.22 7.36 -7.04
CA VAL A 54 6.76 7.43 -5.64
C VAL A 54 5.39 8.12 -5.59
N GLU A 55 5.23 9.17 -6.38
CA GLU A 55 3.99 9.93 -6.53
C GLU A 55 2.86 9.09 -7.14
N GLU A 56 3.15 8.24 -8.12
CA GLU A 56 2.15 7.33 -8.71
C GLU A 56 1.65 6.30 -7.69
N ILE A 57 2.55 5.74 -6.88
CA ILE A 57 2.18 4.80 -5.80
C ILE A 57 1.39 5.53 -4.71
N ALA A 58 1.84 6.72 -4.29
CA ALA A 58 1.14 7.52 -3.28
C ALA A 58 -0.26 7.93 -3.74
N ASN A 59 -0.43 8.27 -5.01
CA ASN A 59 -1.75 8.57 -5.59
C ASN A 59 -2.65 7.32 -5.66
N TYR A 60 -2.07 6.14 -5.92
CA TYR A 60 -2.83 4.90 -5.85
C TYR A 60 -3.32 4.59 -4.42
N LEU A 61 -2.46 4.75 -3.40
CA LEU A 61 -2.83 4.61 -1.99
C LEU A 61 -3.93 5.60 -1.59
N LYS A 62 -3.84 6.85 -2.04
CA LYS A 62 -4.89 7.86 -1.86
C LYS A 62 -6.22 7.38 -2.42
N GLY A 63 -6.24 6.83 -3.64
CA GLY A 63 -7.47 6.31 -4.25
C GLY A 63 -8.08 5.17 -3.46
N ILE A 64 -7.27 4.30 -2.84
CA ILE A 64 -7.80 3.26 -1.95
C ILE A 64 -8.47 3.90 -0.73
N GLU A 65 -7.77 4.80 -0.04
CA GLU A 65 -8.29 5.46 1.14
C GLU A 65 -9.61 6.20 0.85
N THR A 66 -9.68 6.95 -0.25
CA THR A 66 -10.87 7.76 -0.56
C THR A 66 -11.98 6.94 -1.18
N ASP A 67 -11.68 6.13 -2.20
CA ASP A 67 -12.71 5.56 -3.07
C ASP A 67 -13.14 4.17 -2.61
N ARG A 68 -12.25 3.44 -1.93
CA ARG A 68 -12.55 2.10 -1.40
C ARG A 68 -12.87 2.11 0.08
N MET A 69 -12.15 2.90 0.89
CA MET A 69 -12.35 2.97 2.34
C MET A 69 -13.22 4.17 2.78
N GLY A 70 -13.41 5.17 1.93
CA GLY A 70 -14.23 6.35 2.27
C GLY A 70 -13.59 7.31 3.28
N LEU A 71 -12.26 7.30 3.41
CA LEU A 71 -11.50 8.11 4.37
C LEU A 71 -11.32 9.56 3.89
N ILE A 72 -12.43 10.30 3.88
CA ILE A 72 -12.51 11.72 3.56
C ILE A 72 -13.16 12.51 4.71
N ASP A 73 -12.79 13.79 4.84
CA ASP A 73 -13.44 14.73 5.74
C ASP A 73 -14.80 15.22 5.20
N ILE A 74 -15.48 16.05 5.98
CA ILE A 74 -16.77 16.65 5.60
C ILE A 74 -16.71 17.56 4.36
N GLN A 75 -15.51 17.96 3.92
CA GLN A 75 -15.26 18.74 2.70
C GLN A 75 -14.82 17.86 1.53
N GLY A 76 -14.76 16.54 1.71
CA GLY A 76 -14.30 15.59 0.70
C GLY A 76 -12.78 15.51 0.55
N LYS A 77 -12.01 16.05 1.51
CA LYS A 77 -10.54 15.96 1.48
C LYS A 77 -10.07 14.66 2.11
N PRO A 78 -9.03 14.01 1.57
CA PRO A 78 -8.49 12.79 2.17
C PRO A 78 -8.05 13.01 3.63
N LEU A 79 -8.38 12.07 4.51
CA LEU A 79 -8.01 12.13 5.93
C LEU A 79 -6.53 11.83 6.18
N VAL A 80 -5.95 10.94 5.37
CA VAL A 80 -4.52 10.62 5.47
C VAL A 80 -3.70 11.76 4.83
N PRO A 81 -2.62 12.26 5.44
CA PRO A 81 -1.76 13.28 4.85
C PRO A 81 -0.99 12.78 3.61
N THR A 82 -0.67 13.68 2.67
CA THR A 82 0.11 13.34 1.46
C THR A 82 1.49 12.81 1.82
N GLU A 83 2.14 13.41 2.81
CA GLU A 83 3.48 13.06 3.27
C GLU A 83 3.53 11.62 3.81
N ALA A 84 2.48 11.19 4.52
CA ALA A 84 2.38 9.82 5.01
C ALA A 84 2.35 8.81 3.85
N ARG A 85 1.60 9.11 2.77
CA ARG A 85 1.56 8.25 1.58
C ARG A 85 2.89 8.20 0.84
N LEU A 86 3.60 9.33 0.76
CA LEU A 86 4.92 9.39 0.12
C LEU A 86 5.93 8.53 0.86
N LEU A 87 5.94 8.57 2.21
CA LEU A 87 6.82 7.71 3.02
C LEU A 87 6.54 6.22 2.80
N VAL A 88 5.26 5.82 2.77
CA VAL A 88 4.87 4.43 2.47
C VAL A 88 5.27 4.05 1.04
N ALA A 89 5.04 4.94 0.07
CA ALA A 89 5.39 4.70 -1.33
C ALA A 89 6.91 4.54 -1.53
N GLU A 90 7.73 5.31 -0.81
CA GLU A 90 9.18 5.14 -0.78
C GLU A 90 9.56 3.77 -0.21
N ALA A 91 8.98 3.36 0.91
CA ALA A 91 9.22 2.05 1.52
C ALA A 91 8.87 0.89 0.56
N LEU A 92 7.72 0.99 -0.13
CA LEU A 92 7.30 0.02 -1.15
C LEU A 92 8.27 -0.03 -2.34
N LYS A 93 8.85 1.12 -2.72
CA LYS A 93 9.79 1.18 -3.82
C LYS A 93 11.15 0.58 -3.46
N VAL A 94 11.61 0.75 -2.22
CA VAL A 94 12.87 0.17 -1.72
C VAL A 94 12.86 -1.35 -1.83
N ILE A 95 11.77 -2.02 -1.43
CA ILE A 95 11.69 -3.48 -1.49
C ILE A 95 11.65 -4.06 -2.92
N ASN A 96 11.27 -3.26 -3.92
CA ASN A 96 11.29 -3.66 -5.33
C ASN A 96 12.70 -3.58 -5.95
N LEU A 97 13.60 -2.81 -5.34
CA LEU A 97 14.98 -2.64 -5.79
C LEU A 97 15.96 -3.64 -5.14
N ALA A 98 15.50 -4.46 -4.20
CA ALA A 98 16.26 -5.52 -3.51
C ALA A 98 16.14 -6.90 -4.20
#